data_AF-A0A7J6TKM1-F1
#
_entry.id   AF-A0A7J6TKM1-F1
#
_cell.length_a   1.000
_cell.length_b   1.000
_cell.length_c   1.000
_cell.angle_alpha   90.00
_cell.angle_beta   90.00
_cell.angle_gamma   90.00
#
_symmetry.space_group_name_H-M   'P 1'
#
loop_
_entity.id
_entity.type
_entity.pdbx_description
1 polymer ?
#
loop_
_entity_poly.entity_id
_entity_poly.type
_entity_poly.pdbx_seq_one_letter_code
_entity_poly.pdbx_strand_id
1 'polypeptide(L)'
;MISSILASWDGVTLLLARRGQTRHFETVLSQKQMLMDLSSLLSPFRAATKDMERVQRGVAAIGIRRLEECWVHLNTTPANESEAVTETRRAMRKAFVNKVIMRLTPDALLGAMMEPRYKL
;
A
#
# COMPACT_ATOMS: atom_id res chain seq x y z
N MET A 1 3.58 -7.99 9.10
CA MET A 1 5.04 -7.95 9.35
C MET A 1 5.57 -6.52 9.49
N ILE A 2 5.70 -5.70 8.43
CA ILE A 2 6.25 -4.31 8.54
C ILE A 2 5.51 -3.47 9.58
N SER A 3 4.17 -3.47 9.58
CA SER A 3 3.39 -2.69 10.56
C SER A 3 3.55 -3.18 12.00
N SER A 4 3.81 -4.48 12.19
CA SER A 4 4.11 -5.05 13.51
C SER A 4 5.48 -4.58 14.01
N ILE A 5 6.48 -4.58 13.11
CA ILE A 5 7.84 -4.07 13.39
C ILE A 5 7.78 -2.58 13.76
N LEU A 6 7.06 -1.78 12.98
CA LEU A 6 6.86 -0.35 13.25
C LEU A 6 6.13 -0.11 14.58
N ALA A 7 5.12 -0.91 14.92
CA ALA A 7 4.40 -0.78 16.19
C ALA A 7 5.28 -1.10 17.42
N SER A 8 6.20 -2.06 17.28
CA SER A 8 7.15 -2.40 18.34
C SER A 8 8.43 -1.55 18.34
N TRP A 9 8.59 -0.63 17.39
CA TRP A 9 9.88 0.00 17.08
C TRP A 9 10.51 0.73 18.25
N ASP A 10 9.72 1.54 18.95
CA ASP A 10 10.22 2.35 20.06
C ASP A 10 10.57 1.46 21.27
N GLY A 11 9.80 0.40 21.50
CA GLY A 11 10.09 -0.60 22.53
C GLY A 11 11.38 -1.39 22.25
N VAL A 12 11.59 -1.81 21.00
CA VAL A 12 12.82 -2.49 20.57
C VAL A 12 14.02 -1.55 20.68
N THR A 13 13.88 -0.30 20.24
CA THR A 13 14.95 0.71 20.33
C THR A 13 15.35 0.96 21.78
N LEU A 14 14.37 1.09 22.68
CA LEU A 14 14.61 1.28 24.11
C LEU A 14 15.31 0.07 24.74
N LEU A 15 14.93 -1.15 24.38
CA LEU A 15 15.58 -2.38 24.86
C LEU A 15 17.04 -2.47 24.39
N LEU A 16 17.31 -2.14 23.13
CA LEU A 16 18.66 -2.12 22.58
C LEU A 16 19.54 -1.03 23.24
N ALA A 17 18.96 0.15 23.50
CA ALA A 17 19.65 1.23 24.20
C ALA A 17 20.03 0.83 25.64
N ARG A 18 19.10 0.22 26.38
CA ARG A 18 19.36 -0.28 27.75
C ARG A 18 20.45 -1.35 27.81
N ARG A 19 20.66 -2.10 26.73
CA ARG A 19 21.70 -3.14 26.63
C ARG A 19 22.99 -2.62 25.98
N GLY A 20 23.08 -1.35 25.60
CA GLY A 20 24.24 -0.78 24.90
C GLY A 20 24.47 -1.37 23.50
N GLN A 21 23.46 -2.00 22.89
CA GLN A 21 23.58 -2.73 21.63
C GLN A 21 23.21 -1.90 20.39
N THR A 22 22.83 -0.63 20.55
CA THR A 22 22.33 0.23 19.46
C THR A 22 23.27 0.32 18.26
N ARG A 23 24.60 0.35 18.48
CA ARG A 23 25.60 0.38 17.39
C ARG A 23 25.49 -0.80 16.43
N HIS A 24 25.11 -1.99 16.92
CA HIS A 24 24.99 -3.18 16.08
C HIS A 24 23.75 -3.13 15.16
N PHE A 25 22.81 -2.23 15.43
CA PHE A 25 21.54 -2.10 14.72
C PHE A 25 21.35 -0.72 14.10
N GLU A 26 22.38 0.11 14.07
CA GLU A 26 22.31 1.50 13.61
C GLU A 26 21.77 1.62 12.18
N THR A 27 22.20 0.72 11.29
CA THR A 27 21.71 0.63 9.91
C THR A 27 20.21 0.32 9.83
N VAL A 28 19.68 -0.49 10.73
CA VAL A 28 18.25 -0.83 10.76
C VAL A 28 17.46 0.33 11.38
N LEU A 29 17.99 0.92 12.45
CA LEU A 29 17.35 2.04 13.14
C LEU A 29 17.23 3.28 12.25
N SER A 30 18.23 3.55 11.41
CA SER A 30 18.21 4.67 10.45
C SER A 30 17.19 4.49 9.32
N GLN A 31 16.72 3.27 9.08
CA GLN A 31 15.75 2.95 8.02
C GLN A 31 14.28 3.07 8.44
N LYS A 32 13.98 3.54 9.68
CA LYS A 32 12.61 3.67 10.18
C LYS A 32 11.69 4.43 9.21
N GLN A 33 12.16 5.56 8.68
CA GLN A 33 11.37 6.39 7.75
C GLN A 33 11.05 5.64 6.46
N MET A 34 12.05 4.97 5.85
CA MET A 34 11.83 4.15 4.65
C MET A 34 10.79 3.06 4.90
N LEU A 35 10.80 2.40 6.06
CA LEU A 35 9.80 1.39 6.40
C LEU A 35 8.40 1.99 6.60
N MET A 36 8.31 3.20 7.15
CA MET A 36 7.05 3.94 7.25
C MET A 36 6.50 4.28 5.86
N ASP A 37 7.35 4.79 4.97
CA ASP A 37 6.98 5.15 3.60
C ASP A 37 6.51 3.92 2.81
N LEU A 38 7.23 2.79 2.92
CA LEU A 38 6.81 1.51 2.33
C LEU A 38 5.48 1.01 2.92
N SER A 39 5.28 1.14 4.24
CA SER A 39 4.00 0.77 4.86
C SER A 39 2.85 1.66 4.38
N SER A 40 3.10 2.95 4.19
CA SER A 40 2.15 3.92 3.64
C SER A 40 1.79 3.58 2.20
N LEU A 41 2.79 3.24 1.37
CA LEU A 41 2.62 2.81 -0.02
C LEU A 41 1.70 1.58 -0.14
N LEU A 42 1.78 0.65 0.82
CA LEU A 42 0.96 -0.56 0.86
C LEU A 42 -0.42 -0.36 1.50
N SER A 43 -0.69 0.75 2.17
CA SER A 43 -1.91 0.93 2.95
C SER A 43 -3.21 0.87 2.12
N PRO A 44 -3.29 1.48 0.91
CA PRO A 44 -4.54 1.44 0.12
C PRO A 44 -4.84 0.04 -0.39
N PHE A 45 -3.81 -0.76 -0.70
CA PHE A 45 -3.95 -2.15 -1.13
C PHE A 45 -4.55 -3.04 -0.04
N ARG A 46 -4.20 -2.79 1.23
CA ARG A 46 -4.79 -3.51 2.35
C ARG A 46 -6.26 -3.15 2.54
N ALA A 47 -6.59 -1.86 2.42
CA ALA A 47 -7.97 -1.41 2.47
C ALA A 47 -8.80 -2.02 1.32
N ALA A 48 -8.23 -2.03 0.12
CA ALA A 48 -8.84 -2.65 -1.07
C ALA A 48 -9.13 -4.14 -0.85
N THR A 49 -8.13 -4.89 -0.38
CA THR A 49 -8.27 -6.34 -0.12
C THR A 49 -9.37 -6.62 0.90
N LYS A 50 -9.36 -5.89 2.04
CA LYS A 50 -10.37 -6.06 3.10
C LYS A 50 -11.79 -5.79 2.61
N ASP A 51 -11.97 -4.76 1.78
CA ASP A 51 -13.30 -4.43 1.27
C ASP A 51 -13.76 -5.39 0.17
N MET A 52 -12.84 -5.90 -0.65
CA MET A 52 -13.16 -6.92 -1.67
C MET A 52 -13.48 -8.28 -1.05
N GLU A 53 -12.92 -8.60 0.12
CA GLU A 53 -13.22 -9.83 0.88
C GLU A 53 -14.61 -9.81 1.54
N ARG A 54 -15.26 -8.64 1.63
CA ARG A 54 -16.61 -8.55 2.21
C ARG A 54 -17.66 -9.06 1.21
N VAL A 55 -18.36 -10.13 1.58
CA VAL A 55 -19.46 -10.74 0.81
C VAL A 55 -20.74 -9.90 0.93
N GLN A 56 -20.77 -8.70 0.35
CA GLN A 56 -21.96 -7.86 0.29
C GLN A 56 -22.26 -7.43 -1.16
N ARG A 57 -23.53 -7.26 -1.53
CA ARG A 57 -23.91 -6.79 -2.87
C ARG A 57 -23.18 -5.48 -3.20
N GLY A 58 -22.61 -5.36 -4.40
CA GLY A 58 -21.82 -4.19 -4.83
C GLY A 58 -20.30 -4.34 -4.78
N VAL A 59 -19.77 -5.55 -4.48
CA VAL A 59 -18.31 -5.83 -4.42
C VAL A 59 -17.56 -5.39 -5.67
N ALA A 60 -18.14 -5.57 -6.86
CA ALA A 60 -17.48 -5.21 -8.11
C ALA A 60 -17.21 -3.69 -8.20
N ALA A 61 -18.22 -2.88 -7.92
CA ALA A 61 -18.11 -1.43 -8.01
C ALA A 61 -17.24 -0.81 -6.89
N ILE A 62 -17.39 -1.32 -5.66
CA ILE A 62 -16.50 -0.98 -4.53
C ILE A 62 -15.06 -1.41 -4.85
N GLY A 63 -14.89 -2.59 -5.44
CA GLY A 63 -13.60 -3.12 -5.84
C GLY A 63 -12.91 -2.22 -6.87
N ILE A 64 -13.60 -1.86 -7.95
CA ILE A 64 -13.08 -0.93 -8.96
C ILE A 64 -12.73 0.43 -8.32
N ARG A 65 -13.57 0.97 -7.43
CA ARG A 65 -13.22 2.21 -6.69
C ARG A 65 -11.91 2.09 -5.92
N ARG A 66 -11.73 0.99 -5.19
CA ARG A 66 -10.50 0.75 -4.42
C ARG A 66 -9.29 0.59 -5.32
N LEU A 67 -9.45 -0.02 -6.50
CA LEU A 67 -8.38 -0.10 -7.49
C LEU A 67 -8.00 1.28 -8.04
N GLU A 68 -8.98 2.16 -8.29
CA GLU A 68 -8.69 3.56 -8.66
C GLU A 68 -7.94 4.30 -7.57
N GLU A 69 -8.34 4.18 -6.31
CA GLU A 69 -7.63 4.78 -5.17
C GLU A 69 -6.18 4.28 -5.10
N CYS A 70 -5.96 2.97 -5.29
CA CYS A 70 -4.62 2.39 -5.37
C CYS A 70 -3.82 2.98 -6.54
N TRP A 71 -4.45 3.17 -7.70
CA TRP A 71 -3.81 3.73 -8.90
C TRP A 71 -3.41 5.19 -8.71
N VAL A 72 -4.31 6.01 -8.16
CA VAL A 72 -4.03 7.41 -7.82
C VAL A 72 -2.87 7.46 -6.83
N HIS A 73 -2.93 6.66 -5.76
CA HIS A 73 -1.88 6.63 -4.75
C HIS A 73 -0.52 6.25 -5.34
N LEU A 74 -0.47 5.27 -6.24
CA LEU A 74 0.76 4.86 -6.91
C LEU A 74 1.35 5.93 -7.83
N ASN A 75 0.52 6.80 -8.42
CA ASN A 75 0.97 7.87 -9.31
C ASN A 75 1.29 9.18 -8.57
N THR A 76 0.73 9.39 -7.38
CA THR A 76 1.10 10.51 -6.51
C THR A 76 2.45 10.21 -5.85
N THR A 77 3.49 10.94 -6.26
CA THR A 77 4.84 10.81 -5.71
C THR A 77 5.10 11.95 -4.72
N PRO A 78 5.36 11.67 -3.43
CA PRO A 78 5.73 12.70 -2.46
C PRO A 78 7.07 13.35 -2.81
N ALA A 79 7.22 14.66 -2.54
CA ALA A 79 8.44 15.42 -2.89
C ALA A 79 9.71 14.92 -2.15
N ASN A 80 9.55 14.31 -0.97
CA ASN A 80 10.66 13.85 -0.13
C ASN A 80 10.75 12.30 -0.08
N GLU A 81 10.22 11.62 -1.08
CA GLU A 81 10.27 10.16 -1.14
C GLU A 81 11.70 9.66 -1.44
N SER A 82 12.17 8.68 -0.68
CA SER A 82 13.48 8.07 -0.94
C SER A 82 13.52 7.36 -2.29
N GLU A 83 14.72 7.24 -2.87
CA GLU A 83 14.93 6.59 -4.18
C GLU A 83 14.43 5.13 -4.17
N ALA A 84 14.72 4.38 -3.10
CA ALA A 84 14.28 2.99 -2.95
C ALA A 84 12.74 2.85 -2.95
N VAL A 85 12.03 3.79 -2.32
CA VAL A 85 10.56 3.80 -2.32
C VAL A 85 10.03 4.20 -3.69
N THR A 86 10.68 5.16 -4.36
CA THR A 86 10.34 5.58 -5.73
C THR A 86 10.47 4.43 -6.72
N GLU A 87 11.55 3.65 -6.63
CA GLU A 87 11.75 2.46 -7.45
C GLU A 87 10.70 1.38 -7.16
N THR A 88 10.42 1.12 -5.88
CA THR A 88 9.37 0.20 -5.45
C THR A 88 8.01 0.61 -6.00
N ARG A 89 7.66 1.90 -5.92
CA ARG A 89 6.44 2.48 -6.49
C ARG A 89 6.37 2.26 -8.00
N ARG A 90 7.48 2.43 -8.73
CA ARG A 90 7.53 2.17 -10.18
C ARG A 90 7.30 0.69 -10.49
N ALA A 91 7.95 -0.22 -9.75
CA ALA A 91 7.75 -1.66 -9.89
C ALA A 91 6.29 -2.05 -9.58
N MET A 92 5.71 -1.50 -8.52
CA MET A 92 4.30 -1.70 -8.14
C MET A 92 3.34 -1.19 -9.22
N ARG A 93 3.59 -0.03 -9.83
CA ARG A 93 2.79 0.46 -10.97
C ARG A 93 2.76 -0.53 -12.12
N LYS A 94 3.93 -1.02 -12.54
CA LYS A 94 4.04 -2.02 -13.61
C LYS A 94 3.31 -3.32 -13.24
N ALA A 95 3.48 -3.80 -12.02
CA ALA A 95 2.79 -4.99 -11.54
C ALA A 95 1.27 -4.80 -11.47
N PHE A 96 0.81 -3.65 -10.98
CA PHE A 96 -0.61 -3.32 -10.86
C PHE A 96 -1.31 -3.34 -12.22
N VAL A 97 -0.71 -2.70 -13.23
CA VAL A 97 -1.25 -2.75 -14.61
C VAL A 97 -1.28 -4.20 -15.11
N ASN A 98 -0.15 -4.90 -15.06
CA ASN A 98 -0.02 -6.22 -15.68
C ASN A 98 -0.80 -7.34 -14.99
N LYS A 99 -0.99 -7.24 -13.67
CA LYS A 99 -1.56 -8.32 -12.85
C LYS A 99 -2.97 -8.03 -12.37
N VAL A 100 -3.37 -6.75 -12.32
CA VAL A 100 -4.70 -6.36 -11.86
C VAL A 100 -5.51 -5.81 -13.03
N ILE A 101 -5.09 -4.68 -13.60
CA ILE A 101 -5.87 -3.97 -14.63
C ILE A 101 -6.08 -4.83 -15.89
N MET A 102 -5.01 -5.41 -16.43
CA MET A 102 -5.07 -6.26 -17.63
C MET A 102 -5.88 -7.56 -17.44
N ARG A 103 -6.24 -7.90 -16.19
CA ARG A 103 -7.02 -9.10 -15.85
C ARG A 103 -8.45 -8.78 -15.41
N LEU A 104 -8.84 -7.51 -15.43
CA LEU A 104 -10.23 -7.13 -15.15
C LEU A 104 -11.12 -7.67 -16.27
N THR A 105 -12.20 -8.35 -15.89
CA THR A 105 -13.20 -8.81 -16.83
C THR A 105 -14.20 -7.69 -17.14
N PRO A 106 -14.83 -7.70 -18.33
CA PRO A 106 -15.90 -6.77 -18.65
C PRO A 106 -17.01 -6.73 -17.59
N ASP A 107 -17.38 -7.88 -17.01
CA ASP A 107 -18.40 -7.96 -15.96
C ASP A 107 -18.03 -7.15 -14.70
N ALA A 108 -16.75 -7.15 -14.31
CA ALA A 108 -16.27 -6.36 -13.19
C ALA A 108 -16.37 -4.85 -13.46
N LEU A 109 -16.15 -4.44 -14.72
CA LEU A 109 -16.28 -3.05 -15.16
C LEU A 109 -17.74 -2.62 -15.29
N LEU A 110 -18.59 -3.48 -15.86
CA LEU A 110 -20.03 -3.23 -16.00
C LEU A 110 -20.69 -3.00 -14.64
N GLY A 111 -20.32 -3.79 -13.62
CA GLY A 111 -20.79 -3.59 -12.26
C GLY A 111 -20.46 -2.20 -11.70
N ALA A 112 -19.29 -1.65 -12.04
CA ALA A 112 -18.90 -0.29 -11.66
C ALA A 112 -19.62 0.78 -12.48
N MET A 113 -19.78 0.59 -13.80
CA MET A 113 -20.48 1.54 -14.69
C MET A 113 -21.95 1.78 -14.29
N MET A 114 -22.56 0.86 -13.56
CA MET A 114 -23.92 1.02 -13.05
C MET A 114 -24.01 1.97 -11.84
N GLU A 115 -22.90 2.35 -11.21
CA GLU A 115 -22.90 3.37 -10.16
C GLU A 115 -23.18 4.77 -10.75
N PRO A 116 -23.95 5.63 -10.05
CA PRO A 116 -24.34 6.95 -10.54
C PRO A 116 -23.17 7.85 -10.98
N ARG A 117 -22.00 7.69 -10.35
CA ARG A 117 -20.81 8.51 -10.66
C ARG A 117 -20.16 8.22 -12.01
N TYR A 118 -20.46 7.07 -12.62
CA TYR A 118 -19.90 6.67 -13.91
C TYR A 118 -20.92 6.70 -15.05
N LYS A 119 -22.17 7.09 -14.77
CA LYS A 119 -23.17 7.33 -15.80
C LYS A 119 -22.90 8.70 -16.41
N LEU A 120 -22.31 8.70 -17.60
CA LEU A 120 -22.21 9.86 -18.50
C LEU A 120 -23.58 10.21 -19.09
#